data_AF-A0A193C9K9-F1
#
_entry.id   AF-A0A193C9K9-F1
#
_cell.length_a   1.000
_cell.length_b   1.000
_cell.length_c   1.000
_cell.angle_alpha   90.00
_cell.angle_beta   90.00
_cell.angle_gamma   90.00
#
_symmetry.space_group_name_H-M   'P 1'
#
loop_
_entity.id
_entity.type
_entity.pdbx_description
1 polymer ?
#
loop_
_entity_poly.entity_id
_entity_poly.type
_entity_poly.pdbx_seq_one_letter_code
_entity_poly.pdbx_strand_id
1 'polypeptide(L)'
;MVTSDEEIARRLEERDSARSARRKQAAAVVGELARRHTELAEQLADLERELGEVLTAAGDVIGVPELADVTDIPAADLTRWRDQATKPARGGKRKRPGAAKNNGIPSKDTPTATVPRAGQPAAPASSAPAAGSRAEAAVGAASS
;
A
#
# COMPACT_ATOMS: atom_id res chain seq x y z
N MET A 1 -37.59 19.62 32.00
CA MET A 1 -38.04 18.31 31.48
C MET A 1 -36.80 17.51 31.16
N VAL A 2 -36.57 16.40 31.87
CA VAL A 2 -35.44 15.50 31.66
C VAL A 2 -35.76 14.66 30.42
N THR A 3 -34.89 14.70 29.41
CA THR A 3 -34.99 13.80 28.25
C THR A 3 -34.79 12.38 28.74
N SER A 4 -35.74 11.49 28.45
CA SER A 4 -35.65 10.08 28.84
C SER A 4 -34.40 9.44 28.21
N ASP A 5 -33.73 8.54 28.94
CA ASP A 5 -32.52 7.86 28.48
C ASP A 5 -32.74 7.12 27.15
N GLU A 6 -33.94 6.62 26.90
CA GLU A 6 -34.36 5.99 25.64
C GLU A 6 -34.28 6.95 24.44
N GLU A 7 -34.62 8.23 24.66
CA GLU A 7 -34.55 9.24 23.61
C GLU A 7 -33.11 9.65 23.30
N ILE A 8 -32.24 9.64 24.32
CA ILE A 8 -30.81 9.86 24.17
C ILE A 8 -30.18 8.71 23.38
N ALA A 9 -30.50 7.46 23.73
CA ALA A 9 -30.02 6.26 23.05
C ALA A 9 -30.45 6.26 21.56
N ARG A 10 -31.72 6.55 21.28
CA ARG A 10 -32.25 6.62 19.91
C ARG A 10 -31.52 7.68 19.07
N ARG A 11 -31.29 8.87 19.62
CA ARG A 11 -30.56 9.95 18.91
C ARG A 11 -29.09 9.59 18.67
N LEU A 12 -28.46 8.82 19.55
CA LEU A 12 -27.09 8.38 19.35
C LEU A 12 -26.98 7.32 18.24
N GLU A 13 -27.88 6.33 18.25
CA GLU A 13 -27.93 5.28 17.23
C GLU A 13 -28.22 5.84 15.84
N GLU A 14 -29.13 6.81 15.73
CA GLU A 14 -29.42 7.50 14.47
C GLU A 14 -28.21 8.27 13.95
N ARG A 15 -27.44 8.93 14.84
CA ARG A 15 -26.21 9.63 14.45
C ARG A 15 -25.10 8.67 14.05
N ASP A 16 -24.97 7.55 14.75
CA ASP A 16 -23.95 6.55 14.45
C ASP A 16 -24.25 5.79 13.14
N SER A 17 -25.52 5.46 12.89
CA SER A 17 -25.95 4.90 11.61
C SER A 17 -25.66 5.85 10.44
N ALA A 18 -25.94 7.15 10.58
CA ALA A 18 -25.60 8.14 9.56
C ALA A 18 -24.08 8.26 9.32
N ARG A 19 -23.28 8.24 10.39
CA ARG A 19 -21.81 8.29 10.28
C ARG A 19 -21.25 7.01 9.64
N SER A 20 -21.74 5.85 10.04
CA SER A 20 -21.30 4.57 9.50
C SER A 20 -21.70 4.40 8.04
N ALA A 21 -22.89 4.87 7.63
CA ALA A 21 -23.30 4.91 6.22
C ALA A 21 -22.33 5.74 5.37
N ARG A 22 -21.97 6.95 5.82
CA ARG A 22 -20.98 7.81 5.12
C ARG A 22 -19.61 7.15 5.02
N ARG A 23 -19.15 6.48 6.09
CA ARG A 23 -17.89 5.74 6.09
C ARG A 23 -17.91 4.56 5.11
N LYS A 24 -19.02 3.81 5.07
CA LYS A 24 -19.20 2.70 4.12
C LYS A 24 -19.17 3.20 2.68
N GLN A 25 -19.88 4.30 2.38
CA GLN A 25 -19.88 4.90 1.04
C GLN A 25 -18.48 5.38 0.64
N ALA A 26 -17.76 6.08 1.53
CA ALA A 26 -16.39 6.53 1.26
C ALA A 26 -15.45 5.34 1.01
N ALA A 27 -15.51 4.29 1.83
CA ALA A 27 -14.72 3.09 1.65
C ALA A 27 -15.04 2.37 0.33
N ALA A 28 -16.32 2.33 -0.07
CA ALA A 28 -16.74 1.75 -1.33
C ALA A 28 -16.15 2.51 -2.53
N VAL A 29 -16.24 3.85 -2.53
CA VAL A 29 -15.70 4.69 -3.61
C VAL A 29 -14.18 4.58 -3.70
N VAL A 30 -13.47 4.61 -2.56
CA VAL A 30 -12.01 4.44 -2.55
C VAL A 30 -11.62 3.04 -3.04
N GLY A 31 -12.35 2.01 -2.62
CA GLY A 31 -12.11 0.64 -3.06
C GLY A 31 -12.34 0.47 -4.57
N GLU A 32 -13.35 1.11 -5.12
CA GLU A 32 -13.60 1.12 -6.57
C GLU A 32 -12.49 1.85 -7.34
N LEU A 33 -12.11 3.05 -6.88
CA LEU A 33 -11.06 3.84 -7.51
C LEU A 33 -9.70 3.11 -7.48
N ALA A 34 -9.39 2.44 -6.37
CA ALA A 34 -8.19 1.63 -6.26
C ALA A 34 -8.17 0.48 -7.27
N ARG A 35 -9.31 -0.19 -7.49
CA ARG A 35 -9.41 -1.25 -8.51
C ARG A 35 -9.23 -0.71 -9.94
N ARG A 36 -9.86 0.42 -10.26
CA ARG A 36 -9.66 1.07 -11.56
C ARG A 36 -8.21 1.51 -11.76
N HIS A 37 -7.57 2.01 -10.71
CA HIS A 37 -6.15 2.38 -10.76
C HIS A 37 -5.26 1.16 -11.01
N THR A 38 -5.52 0.02 -10.36
CA THR A 38 -4.74 -1.20 -10.62
C THR A 38 -4.95 -1.72 -12.05
N GLU A 39 -6.17 -1.67 -12.56
CA GLU A 39 -6.47 -2.08 -13.94
C GLU A 39 -5.78 -1.17 -14.97
N LEU A 40 -5.82 0.16 -14.77
CA LEU A 40 -5.10 1.10 -15.63
C LEU A 40 -3.58 0.94 -15.52
N ALA A 41 -3.05 0.63 -14.35
CA ALA A 41 -1.63 0.37 -14.16
C ALA A 41 -1.18 -0.92 -14.89
N GLU A 42 -2.02 -1.96 -14.92
CA GLU A 42 -1.77 -3.17 -15.71
C GLU A 42 -1.77 -2.87 -17.20
N GLN A 43 -2.79 -2.15 -17.69
CA GLN A 43 -2.86 -1.73 -19.10
C GLN A 43 -1.65 -0.87 -19.50
N LEU A 44 -1.23 0.06 -18.64
CA LEU A 44 -0.05 0.88 -18.87
C LEU A 44 1.21 0.02 -18.94
N ALA A 45 1.37 -0.98 -18.06
CA ALA A 45 2.51 -1.87 -18.08
C ALA A 45 2.58 -2.72 -19.35
N ASP A 46 1.44 -3.17 -19.88
CA ASP A 46 1.38 -3.87 -21.16
C ASP A 46 1.76 -2.94 -22.33
N LEU A 47 1.25 -1.70 -22.34
CA LEU A 47 1.64 -0.69 -23.35
C LEU A 47 3.14 -0.34 -23.28
N GLU A 48 3.70 -0.16 -22.08
CA GLU A 48 5.14 0.08 -21.90
C GLU A 48 5.99 -1.09 -22.43
N ARG A 49 5.49 -2.34 -22.30
CA ARG A 49 6.16 -3.52 -22.86
C ARG A 49 6.11 -3.51 -24.39
N GLU A 50 4.94 -3.27 -24.98
CA GLU A 50 4.78 -3.17 -26.44
C GLU A 50 5.63 -2.04 -27.03
N LEU A 51 5.67 -0.88 -26.37
CA LEU A 51 6.56 0.22 -26.73
C LEU A 51 8.02 -0.21 -26.69
N GLY A 52 8.46 -0.89 -25.63
CA GLY A 52 9.84 -1.39 -25.53
C GLY A 52 10.20 -2.41 -26.62
N GLU A 53 9.26 -3.28 -27.01
CA GLU A 53 9.43 -4.24 -28.11
C GLU A 53 9.56 -3.52 -29.47
N VAL A 54 8.67 -2.56 -29.75
CA VAL A 54 8.72 -1.74 -30.97
C VAL A 54 9.99 -0.90 -31.02
N LEU A 55 10.40 -0.30 -29.90
CA LEU A 55 11.65 0.47 -29.79
C LEU A 55 12.89 -0.40 -29.99
N THR A 56 12.85 -1.66 -29.55
CA THR A 56 13.95 -2.62 -29.78
C THR A 56 14.03 -3.00 -31.26
N ALA A 57 12.89 -3.25 -31.92
CA ALA A 57 12.84 -3.55 -33.35
C ALA A 57 13.18 -2.34 -34.24
N ALA A 58 12.75 -1.15 -33.84
CA ALA A 58 13.03 0.10 -34.56
C ALA A 58 14.46 0.60 -34.37
N GLY A 59 15.19 0.12 -33.34
CA GLY A 59 16.56 0.54 -33.04
C GLY A 59 17.58 0.30 -34.17
N ASP A 60 17.27 -0.61 -35.09
CA ASP A 60 18.07 -0.86 -36.30
C ASP A 60 17.80 0.16 -37.42
N VAL A 61 16.66 0.87 -37.37
CA VAL A 61 16.19 1.80 -38.39
C VAL A 61 16.37 3.25 -37.95
N ILE A 62 16.06 3.55 -36.69
CA ILE A 62 16.07 4.91 -36.15
C ILE A 62 16.63 4.92 -34.73
N GLY A 63 17.54 5.85 -34.46
CA GLY A 63 18.17 5.98 -33.15
C GLY A 63 17.20 6.56 -32.10
N VAL A 64 17.42 6.22 -30.83
CA VAL A 64 16.69 6.82 -29.69
C VAL A 64 16.73 8.37 -29.67
N PRO A 65 17.85 9.07 -29.97
CA PRO A 65 17.84 10.53 -29.98
C PRO A 65 16.96 11.10 -31.11
N GLU A 66 16.96 10.46 -32.28
CA GLU A 66 16.16 10.90 -33.43
C GLU A 66 14.65 10.67 -33.18
N LEU A 67 14.28 9.55 -32.56
CA LEU A 67 12.90 9.30 -32.12
C LEU A 67 12.44 10.34 -31.09
N ALA A 68 13.30 10.77 -30.17
CA ALA A 68 12.96 11.77 -29.18
C ALA A 68 12.58 13.11 -29.83
N ASP A 69 13.33 13.52 -30.86
CA ASP A 69 13.09 14.75 -31.60
C ASP A 69 11.80 14.68 -32.45
N VAL A 70 11.47 13.51 -33.00
CA VAL A 70 10.28 13.33 -33.86
C VAL A 70 8.99 13.18 -33.06
N THR A 71 9.07 12.56 -31.87
CA THR A 71 7.88 12.21 -31.06
C THR A 71 7.63 13.15 -29.89
N ASP A 72 8.52 14.11 -29.64
CA ASP A 72 8.53 14.97 -28.45
C ASP A 72 8.55 14.18 -27.12
N ILE A 73 9.04 12.93 -27.15
CA ILE A 73 9.18 12.08 -25.96
C ILE A 73 10.63 12.16 -25.47
N PRO A 74 10.87 12.35 -24.16
CA PRO A 74 12.22 12.38 -23.62
C PRO A 74 13.00 11.10 -23.94
N ALA A 75 14.24 11.24 -24.42
CA ALA A 75 15.13 10.12 -24.69
C ALA A 75 15.36 9.21 -23.46
N ALA A 76 15.27 9.77 -22.25
CA ALA A 76 15.36 9.02 -21.00
C ALA A 76 14.22 8.00 -20.84
N ASP A 77 12.99 8.39 -21.22
CA ASP A 77 11.81 7.52 -21.11
C ASP A 77 11.83 6.44 -22.20
N LEU A 78 12.20 6.80 -23.43
CA LEU A 78 12.40 5.84 -24.52
C LEU A 78 13.47 4.79 -24.17
N THR A 79 14.59 5.23 -23.58
CA THR A 79 15.65 4.32 -23.12
C THR A 79 15.15 3.42 -21.99
N ARG A 80 14.38 3.97 -21.03
CA ARG A 80 13.79 3.21 -19.93
C ARG A 80 12.86 2.11 -20.44
N TRP A 81 11.95 2.39 -21.38
CA TRP A 81 11.01 1.40 -21.92
C TRP A 81 11.73 0.30 -22.71
N ARG A 82 12.70 0.69 -23.57
CA ARG A 82 13.55 -0.27 -24.30
C ARG A 82 14.35 -1.17 -23.35
N ASP A 83 14.97 -0.60 -22.33
CA ASP A 83 15.78 -1.34 -21.36
C ASP A 83 14.94 -2.23 -20.42
N GLN A 84 13.65 -1.93 -20.25
CA GLN A 84 12.72 -2.77 -19.51
C GLN A 84 12.29 -4.00 -20.33
N ALA A 85 12.04 -3.85 -21.63
CA ALA A 85 11.70 -4.97 -22.51
C ALA A 85 12.87 -5.96 -22.69
N THR A 86 14.11 -5.47 -22.74
CA THR A 86 15.31 -6.31 -22.89
C THR A 86 15.74 -7.03 -21.61
N LYS A 87 15.25 -6.62 -20.44
CA LYS A 87 15.53 -7.33 -19.18
C LYS A 87 14.70 -8.61 -19.13
N PRO A 88 15.32 -9.80 -19.14
CA PRO A 88 14.59 -11.05 -19.02
C PRO A 88 13.79 -11.02 -17.72
N ALA A 89 12.47 -11.23 -17.83
CA ALA A 89 11.56 -11.30 -16.70
C ALA A 89 12.18 -12.23 -15.66
N ARG A 90 12.57 -11.67 -14.50
CA ARG A 90 13.33 -12.38 -13.47
C ARG A 90 12.44 -13.49 -12.93
N GLY A 91 12.54 -14.67 -13.55
CA GLY A 91 11.76 -15.87 -13.28
C GLY A 91 12.05 -16.39 -11.88
N GLY A 92 11.40 -15.79 -10.88
CA GLY A 92 11.48 -16.18 -9.49
C GLY A 92 10.57 -17.37 -9.18
N LYS A 93 10.68 -18.50 -9.91
CA LYS A 93 10.11 -19.76 -9.44
C LYS A 93 10.99 -20.30 -8.30
N ARG A 94 10.83 -19.75 -7.10
CA ARG A 94 11.28 -20.45 -5.88
C ARG A 94 10.34 -21.62 -5.65
N LYS A 95 10.76 -22.81 -6.11
CA LYS A 95 10.13 -24.09 -5.78
C LYS A 95 10.21 -24.26 -4.26
N ARG A 96 9.10 -24.05 -3.54
CA ARG A 96 8.99 -24.46 -2.13
C ARG A 96 9.12 -25.99 -2.09
N PRO A 97 10.03 -26.58 -1.30
CA PRO A 97 10.01 -28.01 -1.04
C PRO A 97 8.65 -28.37 -0.44
N GLY A 98 7.91 -29.26 -1.10
CA GLY A 98 6.66 -29.79 -0.58
C GLY A 98 6.94 -30.56 0.71
N ALA A 99 6.21 -30.24 1.78
CA ALA A 99 6.19 -31.05 2.99
C ALA A 99 5.58 -32.41 2.63
N ALA A 100 6.45 -33.42 2.47
CA ALA A 100 6.03 -34.79 2.29
C ALA A 100 5.25 -35.25 3.53
N LYS A 101 4.03 -35.75 3.28
CA LYS A 101 3.25 -36.54 4.23
C LYS A 101 4.09 -37.74 4.67
N ASN A 102 4.27 -37.92 5.98
CA ASN A 102 4.58 -39.24 6.53
C ASN A 102 3.50 -39.61 7.54
N ASN A 103 2.86 -40.74 7.30
CA ASN A 103 1.72 -41.28 8.03
C ASN A 103 2.15 -42.65 8.58
N GLY A 104 2.07 -42.84 9.91
CA GLY A 104 2.24 -44.12 10.62
C GLY A 104 3.56 -44.24 11.39
N ILE A 105 3.64 -44.66 12.66
CA ILE A 105 2.70 -45.32 13.60
C ILE A 105 3.15 -44.99 15.08
N PRO A 106 2.58 -45.53 16.19
CA PRO A 106 2.03 -44.72 17.27
C PRO A 106 2.82 -44.84 18.59
N SER A 107 3.24 -43.72 19.19
CA SER A 107 3.69 -43.72 20.59
C SER A 107 2.64 -43.08 21.48
N LYS A 108 1.97 -43.99 22.19
CA LYS A 108 1.15 -43.79 23.38
C LYS A 108 1.93 -42.95 24.40
N ASP A 109 1.50 -41.72 24.65
CA ASP A 109 1.63 -41.03 25.92
C ASP A 109 0.59 -39.89 25.99
N THR A 110 -0.32 -40.01 26.96
CA THR A 110 -1.51 -39.18 27.18
C THR A 110 -1.12 -37.78 27.71
N PRO A 111 -1.84 -36.71 27.33
CA PRO A 111 -1.36 -35.33 27.46
C PRO A 111 -1.59 -34.74 28.86
N THR A 112 -0.56 -34.09 29.41
CA THR A 112 -0.76 -33.04 30.42
C THR A 112 -0.82 -31.70 29.70
N ALA A 113 -2.02 -31.12 29.66
CA ALA A 113 -2.29 -29.81 29.08
C ALA A 113 -1.45 -28.73 29.76
N THR A 114 -0.47 -28.19 29.03
CA THR A 114 0.19 -26.94 29.41
C THR A 114 -0.71 -25.80 28.94
N VAL A 115 -1.37 -25.15 29.90
CA VAL A 115 -2.10 -23.91 29.72
C VAL A 115 -1.17 -22.86 29.07
N PRO A 116 -1.50 -22.28 27.91
CA PRO A 116 -0.84 -21.07 27.46
C PRO A 116 -1.28 -19.94 28.39
N ARG A 117 -0.39 -19.56 29.30
CA ARG A 117 -0.55 -18.37 30.14
C ARG A 117 -0.75 -17.16 29.23
N ALA A 118 -1.86 -16.46 29.47
CA ALA A 118 -2.23 -15.21 28.85
C ALA A 118 -1.03 -14.27 28.71
N GLY A 119 -0.81 -13.79 27.48
CA GLY A 119 0.12 -12.71 27.21
C GLY A 119 -0.23 -11.49 28.05
N GLN A 120 0.79 -10.97 28.72
CA GLN A 120 0.74 -9.74 29.51
C GLN A 120 0.02 -8.60 28.76
N PRO A 121 -0.90 -7.87 29.41
CA PRO A 121 -1.21 -6.52 28.97
C PRO A 121 0.05 -5.66 29.13
N ALA A 122 0.46 -5.02 28.03
CA ALA A 122 1.48 -3.98 28.06
C ALA A 122 1.04 -2.86 29.01
N ALA A 123 1.91 -2.52 29.96
CA ALA A 123 1.70 -1.41 30.87
C ALA A 123 1.54 -0.09 30.08
N PRO A 124 0.65 0.82 30.52
CA PRO A 124 0.58 2.15 29.94
C PRO A 124 1.82 2.93 30.35
N ALA A 125 2.64 3.32 29.37
CA ALA A 125 3.68 4.31 29.57
C ALA A 125 3.02 5.65 29.91
N SER A 126 3.04 5.99 31.20
CA SER A 126 2.68 7.29 31.72
C SER A 126 3.57 8.35 31.08
N SER A 127 3.01 9.14 30.17
CA SER A 127 3.68 10.29 29.58
C SER A 127 3.52 11.47 30.54
N ALA A 128 4.50 11.68 31.40
CA ALA A 128 4.59 12.92 32.17
C ALA A 128 4.91 14.11 31.24
N PRO A 129 4.28 15.28 31.43
CA PRO A 129 4.57 16.46 30.63
C PRO A 129 5.78 17.20 31.24
N ALA A 130 6.82 17.42 30.45
CA ALA A 130 7.90 18.34 30.79
C ALA A 130 7.97 19.44 29.73
N ALA A 131 7.79 20.66 30.23
CA ALA A 131 7.69 21.90 29.51
C ALA A 131 8.91 22.24 28.64
N GLY A 132 8.62 22.92 27.52
CA GLY A 132 9.29 24.17 27.19
C GLY A 132 10.72 24.09 26.65
N SER A 133 10.85 24.12 25.32
CA SER A 133 11.80 25.04 24.71
C SER A 133 11.21 25.57 23.41
N ARG A 134 10.86 26.84 23.47
CA ARG A 134 10.23 27.63 22.42
C ARG A 134 11.34 28.02 21.43
N ALA A 135 11.16 27.62 20.18
CA ALA A 135 11.95 28.11 19.07
C ALA A 135 11.79 29.64 18.97
N GLU A 136 12.85 30.39 19.26
CA GLU A 136 12.95 31.79 18.84
C GLU A 136 13.44 31.83 17.40
N ALA A 137 12.47 32.04 16.52
CA ALA A 137 12.70 32.47 15.15
C ALA A 137 13.23 33.90 15.18
N ALA A 138 14.40 34.10 14.57
CA ALA A 138 14.97 35.40 14.29
C ALA A 138 14.04 36.20 13.36
N VAL A 139 13.55 37.34 13.86
CA VAL A 139 12.92 38.38 13.04
C VAL A 139 13.81 39.61 13.15
N GLY A 140 14.55 39.87 12.07
CA GLY A 140 15.25 41.13 11.89
C GLY A 140 14.24 42.24 11.63
N ALA A 141 14.30 43.31 12.43
CA ALA A 141 13.81 44.65 12.10
C ALA A 141 14.29 45.63 13.17
N ALA A 142 15.17 46.57 12.80
CA ALA A 142 15.02 48.01 13.04
C ALA A 142 16.39 48.72 12.90
N SER A 143 16.48 49.58 11.89
CA SER A 143 17.39 50.72 11.84
C SER A 143 16.85 51.86 12.70
N SER A 144 17.72 52.56 13.43
CA SER A 144 17.84 54.04 13.51
C SER A 144 18.92 54.40 14.53
#